data_AF-A0A931XP15-F1
#
_entry.id   AF-A0A931XP15-F1
#
_cell.length_a   1.000
_cell.length_b   1.000
_cell.length_c   1.000
_cell.angle_alpha   90.00
_cell.angle_beta   90.00
_cell.angle_gamma   90.00
#
_symmetry.space_group_name_H-M   'P 1'
#
loop_
_entity.id
_entity.type
_entity.pdbx_description
1 polymer ?
#
loop_
_entity_poly.entity_id
_entity_poly.type
_entity_poly.pdbx_seq_one_letter_code
_entity_poly.pdbx_strand_id
1 'polypeptide(L)'
;MEWNEALPLLRENHTGVAVTVTPKGRAQSTIVSTAVLDGKVGFASRGHTVKLKNIQRTGRAAVTVIKLDTRRYVTVEGPASIEPWQDTPAHIKRLKELYVAMGRAPKGADEEFARQMRDEERSLVLITPERLYGSLRQNA
;
A
#
# COMPACT_ATOMS: atom_id res chain seq x y z
N MET A 1 -8.75 3.86 17.05
CA MET A 1 -9.04 4.88 16.02
C MET A 1 -9.91 4.20 15.00
N GLU A 2 -11.02 4.82 14.62
CA GLU A 2 -11.92 4.29 13.62
C GLU A 2 -11.39 4.60 12.21
N TRP A 3 -11.76 3.76 11.24
CA TRP A 3 -11.35 3.93 9.84
C TRP A 3 -11.70 5.33 9.30
N ASN A 4 -12.90 5.82 9.61
CA ASN A 4 -13.35 7.14 9.16
C ASN A 4 -12.53 8.30 9.73
N GLU A 5 -11.97 8.15 10.94
CA GLU A 5 -11.06 9.15 11.53
C GLU A 5 -9.69 9.14 10.84
N ALA A 6 -9.23 7.97 10.42
CA ALA A 6 -7.94 7.79 9.73
C ALA A 6 -7.97 8.24 8.26
N LEU A 7 -9.12 8.11 7.60
CA LEU A 7 -9.29 8.28 6.16
C LEU A 7 -8.68 9.57 5.59
N PRO A 8 -8.87 10.76 6.20
CA PRO A 8 -8.27 11.99 5.68
C PRO A 8 -6.75 11.90 5.56
N LEU A 9 -6.05 11.44 6.61
CA LEU A 9 -4.59 11.31 6.58
C LEU A 9 -4.15 10.27 5.55
N LEU A 10 -4.83 9.12 5.50
CA LEU A 10 -4.51 8.02 4.58
C LEU A 10 -4.73 8.39 3.10
N ARG A 11 -5.66 9.31 2.81
CA ARG A 11 -5.93 9.81 1.45
C ARG A 11 -5.01 10.95 1.05
N GLU A 12 -4.64 11.82 1.98
CA GLU A 12 -3.78 12.98 1.70
C GLU A 12 -2.28 12.62 1.66
N ASN A 13 -1.88 11.48 2.22
CA ASN A 13 -0.48 11.10 2.37
C ASN A 13 -0.24 9.72 1.77
N HIS A 14 0.82 9.62 0.97
CA HIS A 14 1.12 8.40 0.20
C HIS A 14 2.47 7.80 0.55
N THR A 15 3.26 8.42 1.44
CA THR A 15 4.51 7.82 1.90
C THR A 15 4.22 6.99 3.15
N GLY A 16 4.55 5.70 3.07
CA GLY A 16 4.36 4.80 4.20
C GLY A 16 5.51 3.83 4.40
N VAL A 17 5.52 3.19 5.58
CA VAL A 17 6.41 2.10 5.92
C VAL A 17 5.56 0.84 6.05
N ALA A 18 5.75 -0.11 5.13
CA ALA A 18 5.17 -1.43 5.24
C ALA A 18 6.06 -2.29 6.15
N VAL A 19 5.43 -2.99 7.09
CA VAL A 19 6.04 -3.96 7.99
C VAL A 19 5.44 -5.33 7.72
N THR A 20 6.32 -6.28 7.44
CA THR A 20 5.97 -7.69 7.25
C THR A 20 6.78 -8.56 8.21
N VAL A 21 6.41 -9.84 8.34
CA VAL A 21 7.10 -10.75 9.26
C VAL A 21 7.96 -11.73 8.46
N THR A 22 9.23 -11.86 8.82
CA THR A 22 10.17 -12.82 8.21
C THR A 22 9.86 -14.26 8.67
N PRO A 23 10.39 -15.29 7.99
CA PRO A 23 10.23 -16.69 8.42
C PRO A 23 10.70 -16.97 9.86
N LYS A 24 11.65 -16.17 10.38
CA LYS A 24 12.16 -16.26 11.76
C LYS A 24 11.35 -15.40 12.76
N GLY A 25 10.15 -14.93 12.39
CA GLY A 25 9.30 -14.12 13.27
C GLY A 25 9.74 -12.66 13.47
N ARG A 26 10.81 -12.20 12.80
CA ARG A 26 11.31 -10.83 12.92
C ARG A 26 10.58 -9.87 12.00
N ALA A 27 10.42 -8.61 12.42
CA ALA A 27 9.90 -7.55 11.55
C ALA A 27 10.86 -7.24 10.40
N GLN A 28 10.31 -7.05 9.20
CA GLN A 28 10.99 -6.50 8.04
C GLN A 28 10.22 -5.23 7.63
N SER A 29 10.91 -4.09 7.62
CA SER A 29 10.33 -2.79 7.28
C SER A 29 10.86 -2.27 5.94
N THR A 30 10.03 -1.52 5.24
CA THR A 30 10.36 -0.97 3.92
C THR A 30 9.46 0.21 3.58
N ILE A 31 10.04 1.24 2.97
CA ILE A 31 9.26 2.36 2.43
C ILE A 31 8.44 1.88 1.23
N VAL A 32 7.20 2.36 1.13
CA VAL A 32 6.24 2.10 0.06
C VAL A 32 5.46 3.38 -0.28
N SER A 33 4.94 3.45 -1.49
CA SER A 33 3.90 4.43 -1.84
C SER A 33 2.52 3.79 -1.67
N THR A 34 1.62 4.46 -0.96
CA THR A 34 0.35 3.93 -0.49
C THR A 34 -0.83 4.75 -0.97
N ALA A 35 -1.97 4.10 -1.19
CA ALA A 35 -3.26 4.77 -1.37
C ALA A 35 -4.38 4.01 -0.66
N VAL A 36 -5.51 4.68 -0.49
CA VAL A 36 -6.76 4.02 -0.12
C VAL A 36 -7.43 3.50 -1.39
N LEU A 37 -7.68 2.20 -1.46
CA LEU A 37 -8.38 1.53 -2.57
C LEU A 37 -9.32 0.46 -1.99
N ASP A 38 -10.58 0.43 -2.42
CA ASP A 38 -11.58 -0.55 -1.98
C ASP A 38 -11.76 -0.64 -0.45
N GLY A 39 -11.66 0.49 0.25
CA GLY A 39 -11.73 0.53 1.73
C GLY A 39 -10.53 -0.08 2.44
N LYS A 40 -9.42 -0.29 1.72
CA LYS A 40 -8.16 -0.88 2.21
C LYS A 40 -7.00 0.07 1.98
N VAL A 41 -5.89 -0.17 2.68
CA VAL A 41 -4.61 0.48 2.35
C VAL A 41 -3.88 -0.38 1.34
N GLY A 42 -3.59 0.17 0.17
CA GLY A 42 -2.96 -0.53 -0.94
C GLY A 42 -1.58 0.01 -1.30
N PHE A 43 -0.73 -0.85 -1.84
CA PHE A 43 0.52 -0.47 -2.51
C PHE A 43 0.87 -1.46 -3.63
N ALA A 44 1.64 -1.01 -4.62
CA ALA A 44 2.16 -1.89 -5.69
C ALA A 44 3.58 -2.37 -5.36
N SER A 45 3.92 -3.59 -5.76
CA SER A 45 5.27 -4.14 -5.60
C SER A 45 5.63 -5.15 -6.68
N ARG A 46 6.93 -5.29 -6.97
CA ARG A 46 7.42 -6.34 -7.88
C ARG A 46 7.25 -7.71 -7.24
N GLY A 47 6.87 -8.72 -8.02
CA GLY A 47 6.51 -10.05 -7.53
C GLY A 47 7.55 -10.76 -6.66
N HIS A 48 8.85 -10.49 -6.87
CA HIS A 48 9.95 -11.20 -6.22
C HIS A 48 10.44 -10.57 -4.89
N THR A 49 9.80 -9.52 -4.40
CA THR A 49 10.27 -8.79 -3.21
C THR A 49 10.10 -9.60 -1.91
N VAL A 50 11.01 -9.37 -0.95
CA VAL A 50 10.96 -10.02 0.38
C VAL A 50 9.62 -9.79 1.09
N LYS A 51 9.07 -8.58 1.00
CA LYS A 51 7.78 -8.23 1.64
C LYS A 51 6.61 -9.04 1.07
N LEU A 52 6.59 -9.32 -0.24
CA LEU A 52 5.56 -10.16 -0.86
C LEU A 52 5.69 -11.61 -0.42
N LYS A 53 6.91 -12.17 -0.41
CA LYS A 53 7.15 -13.53 0.11
C LYS A 53 6.70 -13.66 1.57
N ASN A 54 6.97 -12.63 2.38
CA ASN A 54 6.51 -12.60 3.77
C ASN A 54 4.98 -12.58 3.86
N ILE A 55 4.31 -11.72 3.09
CA ILE A 55 2.84 -11.61 3.07
C ILE A 55 2.19 -12.89 2.55
N GLN A 56 2.71 -13.51 1.49
CA GLN A 56 2.19 -14.79 0.98
C GLN A 56 2.20 -15.87 2.06
N ARG A 57 3.25 -15.89 2.89
CA ARG A 57 3.41 -16.86 3.96
C ARG A 57 2.53 -16.57 5.18
N THR A 58 2.36 -15.30 5.55
CA THR A 58 1.67 -14.94 6.80
C THR A 58 0.24 -14.46 6.62
N GLY A 59 -0.14 -14.05 5.42
CA GLY A 59 -1.41 -13.38 5.13
C GLY A 59 -1.60 -12.06 5.86
N ARG A 60 -0.53 -11.44 6.41
CA ARG A 60 -0.63 -10.26 7.29
C ARG A 60 0.47 -9.24 7.01
N ALA A 61 0.10 -7.97 7.14
CA ALA A 61 1.02 -6.83 7.11
C ALA A 61 0.51 -5.69 7.99
N ALA A 62 1.41 -4.76 8.29
CA ALA A 62 1.08 -3.45 8.81
C ALA A 62 1.64 -2.37 7.87
N VAL A 63 0.96 -1.24 7.77
CA VAL A 63 1.45 -0.07 7.03
C VAL A 63 1.27 1.18 7.87
N THR A 64 2.36 1.89 8.15
CA THR A 64 2.33 3.21 8.76
C THR A 64 2.43 4.28 7.68
N VAL A 65 1.35 5.04 7.46
CA VAL A 65 1.34 6.20 6.56
C VAL A 65 1.66 7.45 7.38
N ILE A 66 2.62 8.24 6.89
CA ILE A 66 3.24 9.33 7.65
C ILE A 66 3.01 10.65 6.92
N LYS A 67 2.56 11.65 7.68
CA LYS A 67 2.59 13.05 7.32
C LYS A 67 3.76 13.73 8.03
N LEU A 68 4.89 13.84 7.31
CA LEU A 68 6.20 14.16 7.89
C LEU A 68 6.28 15.55 8.54
N ASP A 69 5.68 16.57 7.91
CA ASP A 69 5.69 17.97 8.36
C ASP A 69 5.09 18.16 9.77
N THR A 70 4.02 17.41 10.07
CA THR A 70 3.26 17.50 11.32
C THR A 70 3.53 16.33 12.26
N ARG A 71 4.40 15.38 11.86
CA ARG A 71 4.66 14.10 12.55
C ARG A 71 3.39 13.28 12.85
N ARG A 72 2.30 13.55 12.12
CA ARG A 72 1.07 12.78 12.21
C ARG A 72 1.23 11.48 11.45
N TYR A 73 0.61 10.43 11.94
CA TYR A 73 0.67 9.13 11.28
C TYR A 73 -0.53 8.28 11.64
N VAL A 74 -0.81 7.33 10.75
CA VAL A 74 -1.74 6.23 11.00
C VAL A 74 -1.04 4.94 10.62
N THR A 75 -1.04 3.97 11.54
CA THR A 75 -0.73 2.58 11.25
C THR A 75 -2.01 1.79 11.07
N VAL A 76 -2.09 1.06 9.96
CA VAL A 76 -3.15 0.10 9.66
C VAL A 76 -2.55 -1.30 9.67
N GLU A 77 -3.08 -2.16 10.52
CA GLU A 77 -2.71 -3.58 10.62
C GLU A 77 -3.90 -4.43 10.18
N GLY A 78 -3.62 -5.56 9.53
CA GLY A 78 -4.65 -6.56 9.28
C GLY A 78 -4.26 -7.63 8.26
N PRO A 79 -5.24 -8.41 7.80
CA PRO A 79 -5.07 -9.34 6.69
C PRO A 79 -4.59 -8.61 5.44
N ALA A 80 -3.58 -9.18 4.78
CA ALA A 80 -2.99 -8.65 3.57
C ALA A 80 -3.18 -9.65 2.42
N SER A 81 -3.85 -9.22 1.35
CA SER A 81 -4.01 -9.98 0.12
C SER A 81 -3.07 -9.47 -0.96
N ILE A 82 -2.60 -10.37 -1.81
CA ILE A 82 -1.83 -10.05 -3.01
C ILE A 82 -2.67 -10.41 -4.22
N GLU A 83 -2.91 -9.44 -5.08
CA GLU A 83 -3.34 -9.66 -6.45
C GLU A 83 -2.06 -9.77 -7.29
N PRO A 84 -1.61 -10.99 -7.65
CA PRO A 84 -0.37 -11.18 -8.39
C PRO A 84 -0.49 -10.54 -9.77
N TRP A 85 0.65 -10.15 -10.35
CA TRP A 85 0.70 -9.67 -11.72
C TRP A 85 -0.02 -10.64 -12.68
N GLN A 86 -0.89 -10.08 -13.51
CA GLN A 86 -1.55 -10.75 -14.62
C GLN A 86 -1.50 -9.81 -15.81
N ASP A 87 -1.07 -10.29 -16.97
CA ASP A 87 -1.07 -9.51 -18.21
C ASP A 87 -2.48 -9.42 -18.80
N THR A 88 -3.33 -8.67 -18.09
CA THR A 88 -4.73 -8.46 -18.45
C THR A 88 -5.10 -6.99 -18.32
N PRO A 89 -6.02 -6.48 -19.17
CA PRO A 89 -6.53 -5.12 -19.03
C PRO A 89 -7.14 -4.85 -17.65
N ALA A 90 -7.76 -5.85 -17.02
CA ALA A 90 -8.35 -5.73 -15.69
C ALA A 90 -7.32 -5.43 -14.60
N HIS A 91 -6.18 -6.14 -14.60
CA HIS A 91 -5.11 -5.92 -13.62
C HIS A 91 -4.42 -4.56 -13.83
N ILE A 92 -4.17 -4.20 -15.09
CA ILE A 92 -3.62 -2.87 -15.44
C ILE A 92 -4.55 -1.77 -14.96
N LYS A 93 -5.87 -1.92 -15.15
CA LYS A 93 -6.87 -0.97 -14.66
C LYS A 93 -6.81 -0.81 -13.14
N ARG A 94 -6.72 -1.90 -12.38
CA ARG A 94 -6.61 -1.84 -10.90
C ARG A 94 -5.33 -1.16 -10.43
N LEU A 95 -4.20 -1.43 -11.08
CA LEU A 95 -2.97 -0.69 -10.82
C LEU A 95 -3.16 0.80 -11.14
N LYS A 96 -3.80 1.16 -12.26
CA LYS A 96 -4.09 2.55 -12.61
C LYS A 96 -4.96 3.24 -11.55
N GLU A 97 -6.01 2.57 -11.07
CA GLU A 97 -6.87 3.06 -9.97
C GLU A 97 -6.05 3.36 -8.71
N LEU A 98 -5.13 2.47 -8.31
CA LEU A 98 -4.21 2.72 -7.20
C LEU A 98 -3.36 3.99 -7.44
N TYR A 99 -2.77 4.13 -8.63
CA TYR A 99 -1.92 5.28 -8.96
C TYR A 99 -2.66 6.60 -9.01
N VAL A 100 -3.89 6.61 -9.53
CA VAL A 100 -4.79 7.77 -9.49
C VAL A 100 -5.11 8.13 -8.04
N ALA A 101 -5.43 7.16 -7.19
CA ALA A 101 -5.69 7.37 -5.77
C ALA A 101 -4.46 7.88 -4.99
N MET A 102 -3.23 7.67 -5.50
CA MET A 102 -1.99 8.25 -4.97
C MET A 102 -1.71 9.69 -5.46
N GLY A 103 -2.59 10.29 -6.26
CA GLY A 103 -2.32 11.56 -6.94
C GLY A 103 -1.20 11.45 -7.99
N ARG A 104 -0.89 10.22 -8.42
CA ARG A 104 0.18 9.90 -9.40
C ARG A 104 -0.40 9.26 -10.64
N ALA A 105 -1.52 9.80 -11.12
CA ALA A 105 -2.10 9.40 -12.39
C ALA A 105 -0.99 9.38 -13.46
N PRO A 106 -0.88 8.29 -14.26
CA PRO A 106 0.16 8.20 -15.28
C PRO A 106 0.10 9.42 -16.20
N LYS A 107 1.24 10.08 -16.39
CA LYS A 107 1.40 11.15 -17.37
C LYS A 107 1.78 10.48 -18.69
N GLY A 108 0.92 10.51 -19.70
CA GLY A 108 1.19 9.88 -20.99
C GLY A 108 0.08 8.94 -21.44
N ALA A 109 0.38 8.13 -22.45
CA ALA A 109 -0.57 7.17 -23.00
C ALA A 109 -0.73 5.97 -22.04
N ASP A 110 -1.94 5.42 -21.97
CA ASP A 110 -2.27 4.24 -21.17
C ASP A 110 -1.35 3.04 -21.45
N GLU A 111 -0.85 2.95 -22.69
CA GLU A 111 0.07 1.91 -23.13
C GLU A 111 1.46 2.00 -22.47
N GLU A 112 1.97 3.21 -22.20
CA GLU A 112 3.27 3.38 -21.54
C GLU A 112 3.23 2.90 -20.09
N PHE A 113 2.14 3.23 -19.39
CA PHE A 113 1.88 2.72 -18.05
C PHE A 113 1.75 1.20 -18.06
N ALA A 114 0.96 0.65 -18.98
CA ALA A 114 0.78 -0.78 -19.12
C ALA A 114 2.10 -1.51 -19.39
N ARG A 115 2.95 -0.96 -20.27
CA ARG A 115 4.30 -1.47 -20.55
C ARG A 115 5.17 -1.48 -19.29
N GLN A 116 5.22 -0.37 -18.54
CA GLN A 116 5.97 -0.34 -17.28
C GLN A 116 5.46 -1.37 -16.26
N MET A 117 4.14 -1.50 -16.10
CA MET A 117 3.57 -2.45 -15.15
C MET A 117 3.87 -3.91 -15.54
N ARG A 118 3.88 -4.20 -16.86
CA ARG A 118 4.32 -5.47 -17.45
C ARG A 118 5.78 -5.76 -17.16
N ASP A 119 6.68 -4.85 -17.52
CA ASP A 119 8.13 -5.04 -17.40
C ASP A 119 8.56 -5.24 -15.94
N GLU A 120 7.86 -4.60 -15.01
CA GLU A 120 8.12 -4.73 -13.57
C GLU A 120 7.31 -5.82 -12.86
N GLU A 121 6.40 -6.49 -13.58
CA GLU A 121 5.45 -7.48 -13.07
C GLU A 121 4.83 -7.04 -11.72
N ARG A 122 4.20 -5.87 -11.72
CA ARG A 122 3.71 -5.28 -10.47
C ARG A 122 2.46 -5.98 -9.97
N SER A 123 2.57 -6.56 -8.78
CA SER A 123 1.44 -7.05 -8.00
C SER A 123 0.83 -5.92 -7.16
N LEU A 124 -0.48 -5.99 -6.94
CA LEU A 124 -1.21 -5.10 -6.03
C LEU A 124 -1.32 -5.79 -4.66
N VAL A 125 -0.93 -5.09 -3.61
CA VAL A 125 -1.10 -5.53 -2.22
C VAL A 125 -2.18 -4.69 -1.57
N LEU A 126 -3.11 -5.33 -0.86
CA LEU A 126 -4.20 -4.68 -0.13
C LEU A 126 -4.24 -5.16 1.32
N ILE A 127 -4.24 -4.21 2.26
CA ILE A 127 -4.34 -4.48 3.69
C ILE A 127 -5.73 -4.08 4.15
N THR A 128 -6.51 -5.08 4.56
CA THR A 128 -7.83 -4.87 5.16
C THR A 128 -7.65 -4.32 6.58
N PRO A 129 -8.23 -3.16 6.93
CA PRO A 129 -8.09 -2.59 8.26
C PRO A 129 -8.73 -3.50 9.32
N GLU A 130 -7.93 -3.95 10.28
CA GLU A 130 -8.40 -4.70 11.46
C GLU A 130 -8.08 -3.93 12.74
N ARG A 131 -6.88 -3.32 12.79
CA ARG A 131 -6.45 -2.47 13.91
C ARG A 131 -5.80 -1.20 13.38
N LEU A 132 -6.24 -0.05 13.94
CA LEU A 132 -5.74 1.26 13.57
C LEU A 132 -5.30 2.03 14.81
N TYR A 133 -4.12 2.63 14.72
CA TYR A 133 -3.58 3.50 15.77
C TYR A 133 -2.63 4.53 15.16
N GLY A 134 -2.32 5.56 15.93
CA GLY A 134 -1.37 6.58 15.55
C GLY A 134 -1.65 7.91 16.23
N SER A 135 -1.11 8.98 15.68
CA SER A 135 -1.36 10.35 16.17
C SER A 135 -1.90 11.22 15.04
N LEU A 136 -3.14 11.69 15.19
CA LEU A 136 -3.78 12.65 14.28
C LEU A 136 -3.70 14.09 14.79
N ARG A 137 -3.29 14.30 16.04
CA ARG A 137 -3.15 15.62 16.65
C ARG A 137 -1.70 16.06 16.57
N GLN A 138 -1.47 17.33 16.25
CA GLN A 138 -0.23 17.98 16.66
C GLN A 138 -0.30 18.16 18.17
N ASN A 139 0.69 17.65 18.89
CA ASN A 139 0.94 18.23 20.21
C ASN A 139 1.45 19.65 19.94
N ALA A 140 0.68 20.63 20.39
CA ALA A 140 1.10 22.03 20.43
C ALA A 140 2.34 22.17 21.33
#